data_AF-A0A0C3PCK5-F1
#
_entry.id   AF-A0A0C3PCK5-F1
#
_cell.length_a   1.000
_cell.length_b   1.000
_cell.length_c   1.000
_cell.angle_alpha   90.00
_cell.angle_beta   90.00
_cell.angle_gamma   90.00
#
_symmetry.space_group_name_H-M   'P 1'
#
loop_
_entity.id
_entity.type
_entity.pdbx_description
1 polymer ?
#
loop_
_entity_poly.entity_id
_entity_poly.type
_entity_poly.pdbx_seq_one_letter_code
_entity_poly.pdbx_strand_id
1 'polypeptide(L)'
;MGFRIHRSVLAMKSGVFRDMFSLPQPEVDNASRQTDDCPVIRLSDSPEDLAYFFDAMYNGMRYRFDNSSQPTWAALKALLILGNKYDADELYKEALRCLSLQFPKDIKAWDALYQNSWFILGKEDVLAIEIANTCRLLQLAEFHVLALYLCCVLPKGTLEEGAYLQRGKDAKVQLNPEDVAVCLAVKSTLRKALRKNMKMLVVNVPSQSGSQCLDEGVCSTTVGQLRKRKDCWPRGLASKPYSVLDPFRGVFSDLIFICRNCEGWLHEEYADIRQRVRNELHKYIVVPPY
;
A
#
# COMPACT_ATOMS: atom_id res chain seq x y z
N MET A 1 11.25 -4.55 28.49
CA MET A 1 12.28 -3.76 27.78
C MET A 1 12.13 -2.31 28.21
N GLY A 2 13.22 -1.54 28.33
CA GLY A 2 13.20 -0.14 28.75
C GLY A 2 14.07 0.72 27.86
N PHE A 3 13.70 1.99 27.70
CA PHE A 3 14.42 2.98 26.89
C PHE A 3 14.86 4.14 27.77
N ARG A 4 16.08 4.64 27.55
CA ARG A 4 16.59 5.86 28.20
C ARG A 4 16.65 6.97 27.17
N ILE A 5 15.76 7.94 27.31
CA ILE A 5 15.53 9.01 26.33
C ILE A 5 15.61 10.37 27.03
N HIS A 6 16.26 11.36 26.40
CA HIS A 6 16.32 12.72 26.91
C HIS A 6 14.91 13.35 26.99
N ARG A 7 14.55 13.83 28.18
CA ARG A 7 13.30 14.56 28.45
C ARG A 7 13.10 15.74 27.50
N SER A 8 14.18 16.48 27.20
CA SER A 8 14.15 17.63 26.30
C SER A 8 13.76 17.23 24.87
N VAL A 9 14.29 16.11 24.35
CA VAL A 9 13.95 15.60 23.01
C VAL A 9 12.48 15.20 22.94
N LEU A 10 11.99 14.47 23.94
CA LEU A 10 10.59 14.07 24.03
C LEU A 10 9.65 15.29 24.08
N ALA A 11 9.93 16.27 24.95
CA ALA A 11 9.12 17.49 25.07
C ALA A 11 9.16 18.37 23.81
N MET A 12 10.28 18.36 23.09
CA MET A 12 10.43 19.13 21.86
C MET A 12 9.68 18.50 20.69
N LYS A 13 9.65 17.16 20.62
CA LYS A 13 9.12 16.42 19.47
C LYS A 13 7.71 15.86 19.66
N SER A 14 7.15 15.94 20.87
CA SER A 14 5.82 15.41 21.19
C SER A 14 5.09 16.34 22.15
N GLY A 15 3.89 16.79 21.75
CA GLY A 15 3.03 17.60 22.59
C GLY A 15 2.59 16.86 23.85
N VAL A 16 2.20 15.59 23.73
CA VAL A 16 1.77 14.77 24.86
C VAL A 16 2.89 14.62 25.91
N PHE A 17 4.14 14.35 25.49
CA PHE A 17 5.24 14.25 26.43
C PHE A 17 5.59 15.60 27.05
N ARG A 18 5.57 16.69 26.28
CA ARG A 18 5.77 18.05 26.81
C ARG A 18 4.78 18.36 27.92
N ASP A 19 3.51 18.09 27.68
CA ASP A 19 2.43 18.40 28.62
C ASP A 19 2.53 17.48 29.85
N MET A 20 2.79 16.19 29.65
CA MET A 20 3.05 15.21 30.73
C MET A 20 4.21 15.62 31.65
N PHE A 21 5.24 16.28 31.12
CA PHE A 21 6.37 16.80 31.90
C PHE A 21 6.10 18.15 32.56
N SER A 22 5.08 18.89 32.12
CA SER A 22 4.72 20.20 32.68
C SER A 22 3.82 20.09 33.91
N LEU A 23 3.12 18.96 34.06
CA LEU A 23 2.23 18.70 35.18
C LEU A 23 2.98 18.10 36.38
N PRO A 24 2.53 18.37 37.63
CA PRO A 24 3.00 17.62 38.79
C PRO A 24 2.68 16.15 38.60
N GLN A 25 3.70 15.29 38.52
CA GLN A 25 3.47 13.85 38.45
C GLN A 25 2.96 13.37 39.82
N PRO A 26 1.92 12.52 39.88
CA PRO A 26 1.45 11.98 41.15
C PRO A 26 2.61 11.30 41.87
N GLU A 27 2.67 11.45 43.20
CA GLU A 27 3.65 10.77 44.04
C GLU A 27 3.40 9.26 43.97
N VAL A 28 3.95 8.62 42.94
CA VAL A 28 3.92 7.16 42.84
C VAL A 28 4.85 6.65 43.92
N ASP A 29 4.32 5.80 44.80
CA ASP A 29 5.00 5.20 45.94
C ASP A 29 6.47 4.89 45.65
N ASN A 30 7.32 5.24 46.62
CA ASN A 30 8.78 5.20 46.58
C ASN A 30 9.42 3.84 46.18
N ALA A 31 8.64 2.83 45.81
CA ALA A 31 9.09 1.56 45.24
C ALA A 31 9.40 1.62 43.72
N SER A 32 8.99 2.67 43.00
CA SER A 32 9.40 2.89 41.59
C SER A 32 10.56 3.87 41.42
N ARG A 33 11.14 4.37 42.53
CA ARG A 33 12.34 5.22 42.48
C ARG A 33 13.59 4.34 42.34
N GLN A 34 14.36 4.67 41.31
CA GLN A 34 15.80 4.42 41.15
C GLN A 34 16.22 3.03 40.64
N THR A 35 16.20 2.90 39.32
CA THR A 35 17.45 2.55 38.62
C THR A 35 18.05 3.86 38.07
N ASP A 36 19.15 4.33 38.65
CA ASP A 36 20.01 5.43 38.17
C ASP A 36 19.40 6.85 37.97
N ASP A 37 18.75 7.43 38.99
CA ASP A 37 18.31 8.84 39.03
C ASP A 37 17.43 9.33 37.85
N CYS A 38 16.89 8.42 37.04
CA CYS A 38 16.03 8.75 35.92
C CYS A 38 14.55 8.52 36.28
N PRO A 39 13.65 9.48 36.02
CA PRO A 39 12.21 9.22 36.14
C PRO A 39 11.80 8.12 35.16
N VAL A 40 10.98 7.18 35.64
CA VAL A 40 10.49 6.05 34.86
C VAL A 40 9.03 6.28 34.49
N ILE A 41 8.73 6.27 33.19
CA ILE A 41 7.37 6.38 32.66
C ILE A 41 7.00 5.05 32.02
N ARG A 42 5.88 4.46 32.44
CA ARG A 42 5.34 3.25 31.84
C ARG A 42 4.45 3.62 30.66
N LEU A 43 4.76 3.08 29.49
CA LEU A 43 3.97 3.21 28.28
C LEU A 43 3.30 1.86 27.96
N SER A 44 2.10 1.90 27.38
CA SER A 44 1.33 0.69 27.02
C SER A 44 1.68 0.15 25.63
N ASP A 45 2.48 0.88 24.85
CA ASP A 45 2.79 0.54 23.46
C ASP A 45 3.81 -0.59 23.35
N SER A 46 3.83 -1.24 22.19
CA SER A 46 4.81 -2.27 21.87
C SER A 46 6.24 -1.69 22.01
N PRO A 47 7.15 -2.40 22.70
CA PRO A 47 8.55 -1.99 22.76
C PRO A 47 9.19 -1.86 21.37
N GLU A 48 8.80 -2.69 20.41
CA GLU A 48 9.28 -2.64 19.03
C GLU A 48 8.85 -1.34 18.32
N ASP A 49 7.58 -0.96 18.45
CA ASP A 49 7.05 0.28 17.89
C ASP A 49 7.67 1.52 18.58
N LEU A 50 7.88 1.45 19.90
CA LEU A 50 8.57 2.51 20.65
C LEU A 50 10.03 2.66 20.25
N ALA A 51 10.76 1.57 19.97
CA ALA A 51 12.11 1.64 19.44
C ALA A 51 12.11 2.41 18.10
N TYR A 52 11.15 2.10 17.25
CA TYR A 52 10.98 2.80 15.98
C TYR A 52 10.62 4.29 16.14
N PHE A 53 9.76 4.62 17.09
CA PHE A 53 9.35 5.99 17.35
C PHE A 53 10.47 6.83 17.96
N PHE A 54 11.14 6.33 18.98
CA PHE A 54 12.20 7.07 19.66
C PHE A 54 13.43 7.25 18.79
N ASP A 55 13.85 6.24 18.04
CA ASP A 55 14.98 6.41 17.12
C ASP A 55 14.68 7.47 16.04
N ALA A 56 13.44 7.53 15.55
CA ALA A 56 13.02 8.58 14.62
C ALA A 56 12.98 9.99 15.26
N MET A 57 12.82 10.11 16.58
CA MET A 57 12.92 11.42 17.25
C MET A 57 14.35 11.98 17.27
N TYR A 58 15.37 11.12 17.34
CA TYR A 58 16.77 11.55 17.32
C TYR A 58 17.28 11.73 15.90
N ASN A 59 17.03 10.73 15.06
CA ASN A 59 17.68 10.64 13.77
C ASN A 59 16.74 11.11 12.64
N GLY A 60 15.43 11.17 12.88
CA GLY A 60 14.45 11.36 11.80
C GLY A 60 14.30 10.10 10.95
N MET A 61 13.41 10.17 9.95
CA MET A 61 13.14 9.03 9.08
C MET A 61 14.24 8.72 8.06
N ARG A 62 15.17 9.66 7.85
CA ARG A 62 16.27 9.53 6.88
C ARG A 62 17.37 8.54 7.29
N TYR A 63 17.33 8.01 8.51
CA TYR A 63 18.37 7.10 9.03
C TYR A 63 17.83 5.68 9.29
N ARG A 64 16.57 5.43 8.91
CA ARG A 64 15.87 4.16 9.14
C ARG A 64 15.79 3.27 7.92
N PHE A 65 16.67 3.56 6.99
CA PHE A 65 17.01 2.70 5.89
C PHE A 65 17.89 1.60 6.47
N ASP A 66 17.41 0.35 6.45
CA ASP A 66 18.38 -0.72 6.20
C ASP A 66 19.14 -0.34 4.91
N ASN A 67 20.32 -0.89 4.66
CA ASN A 67 21.18 -0.53 3.52
C ASN A 67 20.50 -0.47 2.11
N SER A 68 19.19 -0.74 1.97
CA SER A 68 18.32 -0.55 0.81
C SER A 68 17.69 0.84 0.56
N SER A 69 17.89 1.87 1.41
CA SER A 69 17.31 3.22 1.21
C SER A 69 15.77 3.34 1.34
N GLN A 70 15.07 2.36 1.91
CA GLN A 70 13.58 2.37 2.03
C GLN A 70 13.09 2.09 3.47
N PRO A 71 12.04 2.79 3.96
CA PRO A 71 11.47 2.50 5.28
C PRO A 71 10.69 1.19 5.26
N THR A 72 10.80 0.38 6.32
CA THR A 72 9.96 -0.82 6.47
C THR A 72 8.52 -0.43 6.82
N TRP A 73 7.54 -1.29 6.48
CA TRP A 73 6.15 -1.06 6.88
C TRP A 73 5.99 -0.98 8.41
N ALA A 74 6.72 -1.81 9.17
CA ALA A 74 6.66 -1.78 10.62
C ALA A 74 7.10 -0.42 11.20
N ALA A 75 8.20 0.16 10.69
CA ALA A 75 8.62 1.50 11.07
C ALA A 75 7.59 2.56 10.68
N LEU A 76 7.05 2.48 9.46
CA LEU A 76 6.04 3.42 8.97
C LEU A 76 4.76 3.39 9.81
N LYS A 77 4.25 2.18 10.10
CA LYS A 77 3.08 1.94 10.95
C LYS A 77 3.28 2.50 12.36
N ALA A 78 4.43 2.23 12.98
CA ALA A 78 4.76 2.75 14.30
C ALA A 78 4.70 4.28 14.33
N LEU A 79 5.26 4.97 13.32
CA LEU A 79 5.21 6.43 13.27
C LEU A 79 3.85 7.01 12.94
N LEU A 80 3.04 6.33 12.11
CA LEU A 80 1.67 6.74 11.86
C LEU A 80 0.84 6.67 13.15
N ILE A 81 0.93 5.57 13.89
CA ILE A 81 0.14 5.35 15.10
C ILE A 81 0.65 6.20 16.27
N LEU A 82 1.94 6.09 16.60
CA LEU A 82 2.53 6.76 17.76
C LEU A 82 2.72 8.26 17.51
N GLY A 83 2.97 8.66 16.26
CA GLY A 83 2.99 10.07 15.87
C GLY A 83 1.66 10.76 16.14
N ASN A 84 0.55 10.11 15.78
CA ASN A 84 -0.80 10.61 16.08
C ASN A 84 -1.10 10.54 17.58
N LYS A 85 -0.80 9.41 18.25
CA LYS A 85 -1.10 9.20 19.68
C LYS A 85 -0.37 10.18 20.60
N TYR A 86 0.90 10.47 20.31
CA TYR A 86 1.75 11.29 21.16
C TYR A 86 1.87 12.74 20.65
N ASP A 87 1.06 13.16 19.68
CA ASP A 87 1.14 14.50 19.11
C ASP A 87 2.57 14.86 18.64
N ALA A 88 3.19 13.93 17.91
CA ALA A 88 4.51 14.08 17.29
C ALA A 88 4.35 14.39 15.80
N ASP A 89 3.82 15.58 15.56
CA ASP A 89 3.28 16.07 14.30
C ASP A 89 4.25 15.96 13.11
N GLU A 90 5.54 16.26 13.32
CA GLU A 90 6.58 16.15 12.29
C GLU A 90 6.77 14.69 11.83
N LEU A 91 6.79 13.75 12.78
CA LEU A 91 6.97 12.33 12.47
C LEU A 91 5.72 11.76 11.80
N TYR A 92 4.53 12.16 12.27
CA TYR A 92 3.27 11.75 11.68
C TYR A 92 3.14 12.23 10.22
N LYS A 93 3.42 13.52 9.96
CA LYS A 93 3.37 14.09 8.60
C LYS A 93 4.38 13.44 7.66
N GLU A 94 5.59 13.15 8.15
CA GLU A 94 6.61 12.46 7.36
C GLU A 94 6.22 11.01 7.06
N ALA A 95 5.57 10.33 8.00
CA ALA A 95 5.02 9.00 7.79
C ALA A 95 3.87 9.02 6.76
N LEU A 96 2.95 9.99 6.84
CA LEU A 96 1.92 10.18 5.81
C LEU A 96 2.51 10.45 4.42
N ARG A 97 3.57 11.27 4.35
CA ARG A 97 4.30 11.52 3.11
C ARG A 97 4.88 10.22 2.55
N CYS A 98 5.53 9.40 3.36
CA CYS A 98 6.04 8.09 2.96
C CYS A 98 4.92 7.15 2.49
N LEU A 99 3.78 7.10 3.18
CA LEU A 99 2.61 6.33 2.77
C LEU A 99 2.10 6.79 1.39
N SER A 100 2.06 8.11 1.14
CA SER A 100 1.61 8.66 -0.13
C SER A 100 2.50 8.27 -1.33
N LEU A 101 3.81 8.07 -1.10
CA LEU A 101 4.73 7.60 -2.13
C LEU A 101 4.46 6.15 -2.55
N GLN A 102 3.84 5.36 -1.68
CA GLN A 102 3.40 4.00 -2.00
C GLN A 102 2.09 3.98 -2.81
N PHE A 103 1.40 5.11 -2.87
CA PHE A 103 0.12 5.28 -3.55
C PHE A 103 0.12 6.46 -4.55
N PRO A 104 1.07 6.51 -5.49
CA PRO A 104 1.26 7.64 -6.39
C PRO A 104 -0.01 7.89 -7.21
N LYS A 105 -0.31 9.18 -7.47
CA LYS A 105 -1.49 9.62 -8.22
C LYS A 105 -1.41 9.29 -9.72
N ASP A 106 -0.20 9.25 -10.25
CA ASP A 106 0.11 8.97 -11.65
C ASP A 106 0.41 7.47 -11.86
N ILE A 107 -0.12 6.91 -12.94
CA ILE A 107 0.01 5.47 -13.26
C ILE A 107 1.42 5.10 -13.71
N LYS A 108 2.19 6.02 -14.31
CA LYS A 108 3.58 5.77 -14.68
C LYS A 108 4.45 5.68 -13.41
N ALA A 109 4.20 6.57 -12.45
CA ALA A 109 4.80 6.49 -11.13
C ALA A 109 4.37 5.21 -10.37
N TRP A 110 3.10 4.80 -10.50
CA TRP A 110 2.62 3.51 -9.98
C TRP A 110 3.38 2.33 -10.58
N ASP A 111 3.56 2.30 -11.90
CA ASP A 111 4.30 1.25 -12.61
C ASP A 111 5.78 1.18 -12.21
N ALA A 112 6.39 2.33 -11.93
CA ALA A 112 7.77 2.41 -11.45
C ALA A 112 7.98 1.72 -10.09
N LEU A 113 6.95 1.67 -9.23
CA LEU A 113 7.02 0.95 -7.95
C LEU A 113 7.28 -0.55 -8.15
N TYR A 114 6.70 -1.14 -9.21
CA TYR A 114 6.91 -2.55 -9.57
C TYR A 114 8.26 -2.81 -10.24
N GLN A 115 8.93 -1.78 -10.79
CA GLN A 115 10.25 -1.90 -11.44
C GLN A 115 11.36 -1.83 -10.41
N ASN A 116 11.27 -0.84 -9.51
CA ASN A 116 12.34 -0.53 -8.56
C ASN A 116 12.26 -1.32 -7.26
N SER A 117 11.36 -2.31 -7.18
CA SER A 117 11.03 -3.04 -5.93
C SER A 117 10.68 -2.11 -4.76
N TRP A 118 10.29 -0.86 -5.06
CA TRP A 118 9.93 0.17 -4.09
C TRP A 118 8.53 -0.04 -3.51
N PHE A 119 7.78 -0.95 -4.13
CA PHE A 119 6.47 -1.38 -3.70
C PHE A 119 6.60 -2.28 -2.45
N ILE A 120 6.59 -1.64 -1.28
CA ILE A 120 6.47 -2.33 0.01
C ILE A 120 5.19 -3.20 0.01
N LEU A 121 4.16 -2.71 -0.69
CA LEU A 121 2.78 -3.18 -0.72
C LEU A 121 2.50 -4.51 -1.45
N GLY A 122 3.48 -5.14 -2.11
CA GLY A 122 3.23 -6.28 -3.01
C GLY A 122 3.98 -7.57 -2.70
N LYS A 123 4.90 -7.56 -1.74
CA LYS A 123 5.69 -8.76 -1.42
C LYS A 123 4.91 -9.76 -0.56
N GLU A 124 4.02 -9.28 0.32
CA GLU A 124 3.31 -10.13 1.29
C GLU A 124 1.84 -9.73 1.45
N ASP A 125 0.94 -10.72 1.49
CA ASP A 125 -0.50 -10.51 1.62
C ASP A 125 -0.89 -9.80 2.92
N VAL A 126 -0.11 -10.03 3.98
CA VAL A 126 -0.35 -9.45 5.31
C VAL A 126 -0.25 -7.92 5.32
N LEU A 127 0.59 -7.34 4.46
CA LEU A 127 0.80 -5.89 4.42
C LEU A 127 -0.43 -5.14 3.93
N ALA A 128 -1.15 -5.67 2.92
CA ALA A 128 -2.39 -5.06 2.45
C ALA A 128 -3.42 -4.95 3.58
N ILE A 129 -3.53 -6.00 4.40
CA ILE A 129 -4.43 -6.06 5.56
C ILE A 129 -4.00 -5.06 6.63
N GLU A 130 -2.71 -5.06 7.01
CA GLU A 130 -2.21 -4.14 8.04
C GLU A 130 -2.40 -2.67 7.64
N ILE A 131 -2.21 -2.34 6.37
CA ILE A 131 -2.38 -0.98 5.86
C ILE A 131 -3.85 -0.58 5.91
N ALA A 132 -4.77 -1.44 5.48
CA ALA A 132 -6.20 -1.17 5.54
C ALA A 132 -6.64 -0.92 6.99
N ASN A 133 -6.24 -1.79 7.92
CA ASN A 133 -6.54 -1.64 9.34
C ASN A 133 -5.91 -0.36 9.93
N THR A 134 -4.68 -0.01 9.53
CA THR A 134 -4.00 1.21 10.00
C THR A 134 -4.69 2.46 9.46
N CYS A 135 -5.07 2.47 8.18
CA CYS A 135 -5.83 3.56 7.58
C CYS A 135 -7.20 3.71 8.26
N ARG A 136 -7.84 2.59 8.61
CA ARG A 136 -9.10 2.61 9.36
C ARG A 136 -8.92 3.21 10.76
N LEU A 137 -7.94 2.72 11.51
CA LEU A 137 -7.63 3.20 12.86
C LEU A 137 -7.39 4.71 12.90
N LEU A 138 -6.70 5.23 11.88
CA LEU A 138 -6.33 6.64 11.77
C LEU A 138 -7.30 7.47 10.92
N GLN A 139 -8.42 6.88 10.49
CA GLN A 139 -9.46 7.52 9.70
C GLN A 139 -8.96 8.17 8.39
N LEU A 140 -8.00 7.52 7.74
CA LEU A 140 -7.33 7.98 6.53
C LEU A 140 -8.09 7.56 5.26
N ALA A 141 -9.26 8.17 5.02
CA ALA A 141 -10.20 7.74 3.98
C ALA A 141 -9.62 7.55 2.58
N GLU A 142 -8.80 8.50 2.10
CA GLU A 142 -8.18 8.40 0.76
C GLU A 142 -7.24 7.19 0.65
N PHE A 143 -6.42 6.95 1.69
CA PHE A 143 -5.51 5.81 1.73
C PHE A 143 -6.25 4.50 1.97
N HIS A 144 -7.35 4.54 2.71
CA HIS A 144 -8.16 3.36 3.01
C HIS A 144 -8.79 2.78 1.74
N VAL A 145 -9.33 3.61 0.83
CA VAL A 145 -9.81 3.16 -0.49
C VAL A 145 -8.73 2.38 -1.25
N LEU A 146 -7.50 2.90 -1.27
CA LEU A 146 -6.38 2.30 -1.97
C LEU A 146 -5.89 1.01 -1.29
N ALA A 147 -5.89 0.97 0.03
CA ALA A 147 -5.59 -0.23 0.80
C ALA A 147 -6.63 -1.34 0.57
N LEU A 148 -7.92 -1.00 0.56
CA LEU A 148 -9.01 -1.94 0.26
C LEU A 148 -8.93 -2.47 -1.18
N TYR A 149 -8.47 -1.65 -2.13
CA TYR A 149 -8.16 -2.13 -3.47
C TYR A 149 -7.08 -3.22 -3.47
N LEU A 150 -6.01 -3.06 -2.69
CA LEU A 150 -4.98 -4.10 -2.54
C LEU A 150 -5.57 -5.37 -1.92
N CYS A 151 -6.41 -5.23 -0.89
CA CYS A 151 -7.13 -6.35 -0.28
C CYS A 151 -8.07 -7.06 -1.28
N CYS A 152 -8.66 -6.34 -2.25
CA CYS A 152 -9.48 -6.94 -3.29
C CYS A 152 -8.70 -7.93 -4.17
N VAL A 153 -7.37 -7.86 -4.23
CA VAL A 153 -6.54 -8.81 -4.98
C VAL A 153 -6.32 -10.13 -4.23
N LEU A 154 -6.42 -10.14 -2.90
CA LEU A 154 -6.14 -11.31 -2.05
C LEU A 154 -7.10 -12.48 -2.31
N PRO A 155 -6.70 -13.74 -2.03
CA PRO A 155 -7.63 -14.87 -2.02
C PRO A 155 -8.80 -14.65 -1.04
N LYS A 156 -9.94 -15.30 -1.32
CA LYS A 156 -11.14 -15.20 -0.45
C LYS A 156 -10.83 -15.67 0.97
N GLY A 157 -10.18 -16.83 1.13
CA GLY A 157 -9.78 -17.34 2.45
C GLY A 157 -8.85 -16.38 3.21
N THR A 158 -7.92 -15.71 2.52
CA THR A 158 -7.05 -14.71 3.15
C THR A 158 -7.83 -13.49 3.67
N LEU A 159 -8.89 -13.06 2.98
CA LEU A 159 -9.74 -11.98 3.47
C LEU A 159 -10.54 -12.40 4.70
N GLU A 160 -11.16 -13.57 4.66
CA GLU A 160 -12.07 -14.04 5.70
C GLU A 160 -11.31 -14.49 6.95
N GLU A 161 -10.18 -15.17 6.76
CA GLU A 161 -9.48 -15.79 7.86
C GLU A 161 -8.27 -14.96 8.31
N GLY A 162 -7.68 -14.12 7.45
CA GLY A 162 -6.48 -13.31 7.70
C GLY A 162 -5.19 -13.87 7.09
N ALA A 163 -4.07 -13.17 7.32
CA ALA A 163 -2.73 -13.56 6.86
C ALA A 163 -1.71 -13.58 8.01
N TYR A 164 -0.64 -14.38 7.88
CA TYR A 164 0.41 -14.50 8.90
C TYR A 164 1.51 -13.45 8.70
N LEU A 165 1.96 -12.82 9.79
CA LEU A 165 3.04 -11.82 9.79
C LEU A 165 4.39 -12.39 9.34
N GLN A 166 4.68 -13.63 9.69
CA GLN A 166 5.88 -14.38 9.28
C GLN A 166 5.51 -15.86 9.17
N ARG A 167 6.07 -16.57 8.17
CA ARG A 167 5.88 -18.02 8.04
C ARG A 167 6.33 -18.71 9.33
N GLY A 168 5.39 -19.37 10.03
CA GLY A 168 5.67 -20.18 11.23
C GLY A 168 5.39 -19.53 12.59
N LYS A 169 4.76 -18.34 12.64
CA LYS A 169 4.25 -17.74 13.90
C LYS A 169 2.72 -17.77 13.93
N ASP A 170 2.14 -17.91 15.12
CA ASP A 170 0.68 -18.02 15.34
C ASP A 170 -0.09 -16.69 15.23
N ALA A 171 0.61 -15.55 15.11
CA ALA A 171 -0.03 -14.24 15.04
C ALA A 171 -0.57 -13.97 13.62
N LYS A 172 -1.89 -14.11 13.48
CA LYS A 172 -2.65 -13.83 12.26
C LYS A 172 -3.24 -12.44 12.31
N VAL A 173 -3.07 -11.65 11.25
CA VAL A 173 -3.72 -10.35 11.07
C VAL A 173 -4.97 -10.55 10.25
N GLN A 174 -6.11 -10.14 10.79
CA GLN A 174 -7.40 -10.18 10.11
C GLN A 174 -7.79 -8.79 9.64
N LEU A 175 -8.42 -8.71 8.47
CA LEU A 175 -9.02 -7.48 8.00
C LEU A 175 -10.28 -7.19 8.82
N ASN A 176 -10.58 -5.91 9.06
CA ASN A 176 -11.81 -5.52 9.73
C ASN A 176 -13.05 -6.16 9.02
N PRO A 177 -14.04 -6.70 9.76
CA PRO A 177 -15.19 -7.39 9.16
C PRO A 177 -15.99 -6.57 8.14
N GLU A 178 -16.14 -5.26 8.36
CA GLU A 178 -16.83 -4.37 7.42
C GLU A 178 -16.03 -4.23 6.11
N ASP A 179 -14.72 -4.08 6.25
CA ASP A 179 -13.79 -4.01 5.13
C ASP A 179 -13.75 -5.34 4.35
N VAL A 180 -13.87 -6.49 5.04
CA VAL A 180 -14.03 -7.81 4.39
C VAL A 180 -15.27 -7.83 3.52
N ALA A 181 -16.43 -7.40 4.04
CA ALA A 181 -17.68 -7.36 3.29
C ALA A 181 -17.55 -6.48 2.04
N VAL A 182 -16.94 -5.30 2.17
CA VAL A 182 -16.65 -4.40 1.03
C VAL A 182 -15.76 -5.09 0.00
N CYS A 183 -14.63 -5.66 0.42
CA CYS A 183 -13.70 -6.32 -0.50
C CYS A 183 -14.34 -7.50 -1.24
N LEU A 184 -15.19 -8.30 -0.58
CA LEU A 184 -15.89 -9.42 -1.20
C LEU A 184 -16.91 -8.95 -2.24
N ALA A 185 -17.67 -7.88 -1.95
CA ALA A 185 -18.63 -7.30 -2.88
C ALA A 185 -17.93 -6.69 -4.12
N VAL A 186 -16.87 -5.92 -3.90
CA VAL A 186 -16.19 -5.13 -4.94
C VAL A 186 -15.31 -5.98 -5.85
N LYS A 187 -14.75 -7.09 -5.34
CA LYS A 187 -13.92 -8.03 -6.11
C LYS A 187 -14.51 -8.40 -7.47
N SER A 188 -15.82 -8.71 -7.51
CA SER A 188 -16.48 -9.10 -8.76
C SER A 188 -16.60 -7.93 -9.75
N THR A 189 -16.85 -6.74 -9.25
CA THR A 189 -16.99 -5.49 -10.02
C THR A 189 -15.66 -5.07 -10.63
N LEU A 190 -14.57 -5.07 -9.87
CA LEU A 190 -13.23 -4.76 -10.38
C LEU A 190 -12.80 -5.75 -11.48
N ARG A 191 -13.11 -7.04 -11.32
CA ARG A 191 -12.86 -8.05 -12.36
C ARG A 191 -13.69 -7.81 -13.62
N LYS A 192 -14.95 -7.37 -13.49
CA LYS A 192 -15.78 -7.00 -14.64
C LYS A 192 -15.22 -5.76 -15.34
N ALA A 193 -14.81 -4.75 -14.58
CA ALA A 193 -14.19 -3.53 -15.11
C ALA A 193 -12.90 -3.84 -15.88
N LEU A 194 -11.99 -4.65 -15.29
CA LEU A 194 -10.79 -5.14 -15.95
C LEU A 194 -11.12 -5.82 -17.29
N ARG A 195 -12.03 -6.80 -17.30
CA ARG A 195 -12.41 -7.51 -18.54
C ARG A 195 -13.01 -6.57 -19.60
N LYS A 196 -13.82 -5.59 -19.19
CA LYS A 196 -14.39 -4.60 -20.10
C LYS A 196 -13.29 -3.73 -20.71
N ASN A 197 -12.40 -3.22 -19.87
CA ASN A 197 -11.27 -2.38 -20.25
C ASN A 197 -10.33 -3.10 -21.23
N MET A 198 -9.96 -4.34 -20.94
CA MET A 198 -9.12 -5.15 -21.83
C MET A 198 -9.80 -5.44 -23.17
N LYS A 199 -11.11 -5.72 -23.17
CA LYS A 199 -11.86 -5.91 -24.42
C LYS A 199 -11.90 -4.63 -25.27
N MET A 200 -12.08 -3.46 -24.66
CA MET A 200 -12.09 -2.20 -25.39
C MET A 200 -10.72 -1.89 -26.01
N LEU A 201 -9.65 -2.15 -25.25
CA LEU A 201 -8.28 -1.91 -25.69
C LEU A 201 -7.95 -2.66 -27.01
N VAL A 202 -8.35 -3.92 -27.15
CA VAL A 202 -8.05 -4.74 -28.34
C VAL A 202 -8.99 -4.52 -29.54
N VAL A 203 -10.05 -3.72 -29.42
CA VAL A 203 -10.96 -3.51 -30.57
C VAL A 203 -10.40 -2.51 -31.58
N ASN A 204 -9.51 -1.60 -31.15
CA ASN A 204 -9.15 -0.41 -31.91
C ASN A 204 -7.68 -0.34 -32.38
N VAL A 205 -6.84 -1.33 -32.04
CA VAL A 205 -5.38 -1.21 -32.13
C VAL A 205 -4.86 -0.81 -33.52
N PRO A 206 -5.21 -1.47 -34.63
CA PRO A 206 -4.65 -1.13 -35.94
C PRO A 206 -5.20 0.20 -36.48
N SER A 207 -6.48 0.48 -36.21
CA SER A 207 -7.17 1.67 -36.70
C SER A 207 -6.79 2.93 -35.93
N GLN A 208 -6.34 2.80 -34.67
CA GLN A 208 -6.01 3.93 -33.81
C GLN A 208 -4.52 4.11 -33.50
N SER A 209 -3.66 3.14 -33.84
CA SER A 209 -2.20 3.35 -33.88
C SER A 209 -1.77 4.38 -34.94
N GLY A 210 -2.72 4.92 -35.72
CA GLY A 210 -2.50 5.81 -36.85
C GLY A 210 -1.93 5.10 -38.08
N SER A 211 -1.59 5.88 -39.11
CA SER A 211 -0.95 5.43 -40.35
C SER A 211 0.50 4.95 -40.17
N GLN A 212 0.93 4.67 -38.94
CA GLN A 212 2.28 4.26 -38.58
C GLN A 212 2.40 2.74 -38.33
N CYS A 213 1.30 1.98 -38.44
CA CYS A 213 1.36 0.53 -38.39
C CYS A 213 2.20 -0.01 -39.57
N LEU A 214 3.17 -0.88 -39.28
CA LEU A 214 4.07 -1.45 -40.30
C LEU A 214 3.39 -2.54 -41.14
N ASP A 215 2.46 -3.29 -40.53
CA ASP A 215 1.69 -4.35 -41.19
C ASP A 215 0.31 -4.46 -40.55
N GLU A 216 -0.68 -3.82 -41.17
CA GLU A 216 -2.06 -3.79 -40.67
C GLU A 216 -2.69 -5.18 -40.67
N GLY A 217 -2.36 -6.04 -41.64
CA GLY A 217 -2.91 -7.39 -41.76
C GLY A 217 -2.46 -8.28 -40.60
N VAL A 218 -1.16 -8.28 -40.30
CA VAL A 218 -0.61 -9.05 -39.18
C VAL A 218 -1.05 -8.46 -37.83
N CYS A 219 -0.99 -7.13 -37.67
CA CYS A 219 -1.35 -6.51 -36.39
C CYS A 219 -2.85 -6.69 -36.08
N SER A 220 -3.74 -6.47 -37.05
CA SER A 220 -5.19 -6.67 -36.89
C SER A 220 -5.54 -8.13 -36.60
N THR A 221 -4.89 -9.07 -37.28
CA THR A 221 -5.12 -10.51 -37.06
C THR A 221 -4.67 -10.92 -35.66
N THR A 222 -3.47 -10.53 -35.24
CA THR A 222 -2.93 -10.83 -33.92
C THR A 222 -3.80 -10.26 -32.80
N VAL A 223 -4.20 -8.99 -32.93
CA VAL A 223 -5.10 -8.33 -31.97
C VAL A 223 -6.49 -8.99 -31.97
N GLY A 224 -7.01 -9.36 -33.14
CA GLY A 224 -8.26 -10.09 -33.28
C GLY A 224 -8.23 -11.49 -32.64
N GLN A 225 -7.09 -12.17 -32.65
CA GLN A 225 -6.90 -13.44 -31.94
C GLN A 225 -6.92 -13.25 -30.43
N LEU A 226 -6.25 -12.23 -29.90
CA LEU A 226 -6.29 -11.91 -28.46
C LEU A 226 -7.72 -11.64 -27.98
N ARG A 227 -8.52 -10.91 -28.76
CA ARG A 227 -9.94 -10.67 -28.46
C ARG A 227 -10.73 -11.96 -28.25
N LYS A 228 -10.38 -13.03 -28.98
CA LYS A 228 -11.07 -14.34 -28.93
C LYS A 228 -10.57 -15.23 -27.79
N ARG A 229 -9.34 -15.04 -27.31
CA ARG A 229 -8.81 -15.78 -26.16
C ARG A 229 -9.53 -15.34 -24.89
N LYS A 230 -10.27 -16.26 -24.26
CA LYS A 230 -10.94 -16.01 -22.96
C LYS A 230 -9.97 -16.18 -21.78
N ASP A 231 -8.79 -16.72 -22.06
CA ASP A 231 -7.83 -17.37 -21.16
C ASP A 231 -6.44 -16.71 -21.13
N CYS A 232 -6.13 -15.81 -22.07
CA CYS A 232 -4.85 -15.06 -22.10
C CYS A 232 -4.85 -13.77 -21.30
N TRP A 233 -5.96 -13.44 -20.67
CA TRP A 233 -6.08 -12.26 -19.83
C TRP A 233 -5.82 -12.71 -18.38
N PRO A 234 -4.69 -12.30 -17.80
CA PRO A 234 -3.55 -13.18 -17.57
C PRO A 234 -3.71 -14.12 -16.39
N ARG A 235 -3.10 -15.30 -16.52
CA ARG A 235 -2.48 -15.99 -15.37
C ARG A 235 -1.30 -15.11 -14.94
N GLY A 236 -1.45 -14.37 -13.84
CA GLY A 236 -0.38 -13.56 -13.29
C GLY A 236 0.86 -14.40 -12.96
N LEU A 237 1.96 -13.74 -12.57
CA LEU A 237 3.14 -14.38 -11.98
C LEU A 237 2.72 -15.38 -10.88
N ALA A 238 2.61 -16.65 -11.25
CA ALA A 238 2.48 -17.89 -10.48
C ALA A 238 1.59 -17.96 -9.21
N SER A 239 0.88 -16.93 -8.75
CA SER A 239 0.09 -17.03 -7.50
C SER A 239 -0.99 -15.97 -7.23
N LYS A 240 -1.03 -14.82 -7.91
CA LYS A 240 -2.05 -13.76 -7.66
C LYS A 240 -2.91 -13.46 -8.89
N PRO A 241 -4.24 -13.26 -8.73
CA PRO A 241 -5.10 -12.84 -9.83
C PRO A 241 -4.73 -11.42 -10.26
N TYR A 242 -4.65 -11.18 -11.57
CA TYR A 242 -4.34 -9.87 -12.13
C TYR A 242 -5.41 -8.84 -11.77
N SER A 243 -4.96 -7.64 -11.42
CA SER A 243 -5.79 -6.54 -10.93
C SER A 243 -5.94 -5.41 -11.94
N VAL A 244 -6.97 -4.58 -11.76
CA VAL A 244 -7.33 -3.53 -12.72
C VAL A 244 -6.31 -2.38 -12.81
N LEU A 245 -5.43 -2.20 -11.83
CA LEU A 245 -4.34 -1.21 -11.91
C LEU A 245 -2.97 -1.84 -12.19
N ASP A 246 -2.87 -3.16 -12.29
CA ASP A 246 -1.57 -3.81 -12.49
C ASP A 246 -0.92 -3.35 -13.80
N PRO A 247 0.41 -3.12 -13.79
CA PRO A 247 1.15 -2.77 -14.98
C PRO A 247 0.96 -3.82 -16.06
N PHE A 248 1.17 -3.38 -17.29
CA PHE A 248 1.15 -4.19 -18.48
C PHE A 248 2.38 -5.13 -18.50
N ARG A 249 2.35 -6.20 -17.68
CA ARG A 249 3.40 -7.21 -17.61
C ARG A 249 2.81 -8.60 -17.82
N GLY A 250 3.43 -9.39 -18.71
CA GLY A 250 3.15 -10.82 -18.88
C GLY A 250 1.88 -11.19 -19.67
N VAL A 251 0.96 -10.25 -19.95
CA VAL A 251 -0.20 -10.50 -20.83
C VAL A 251 0.23 -10.72 -22.28
N PHE A 252 1.39 -10.19 -22.65
CA PHE A 252 1.78 -9.95 -24.03
C PHE A 252 3.19 -10.43 -24.39
N SER A 253 3.79 -11.29 -23.56
CA SER A 253 4.83 -12.19 -24.07
C SER A 253 4.35 -13.00 -25.29
N ASP A 254 3.02 -13.12 -25.45
CA ASP A 254 2.35 -13.76 -26.59
C ASP A 254 2.09 -12.83 -27.79
N LEU A 255 2.41 -11.53 -27.69
CA LEU A 255 2.17 -10.50 -28.71
C LEU A 255 3.35 -10.28 -29.67
N ILE A 256 4.21 -11.28 -29.82
CA ILE A 256 5.44 -11.27 -30.65
C ILE A 256 5.19 -10.78 -32.10
N PHE A 257 3.93 -10.82 -32.55
CA PHE A 257 3.52 -10.54 -33.92
C PHE A 257 2.92 -9.15 -34.17
N ILE A 258 2.79 -8.25 -33.18
CA ILE A 258 2.41 -6.85 -33.49
C ILE A 258 3.65 -5.97 -33.69
N CYS A 259 3.55 -4.96 -34.55
CA CYS A 259 4.65 -4.02 -34.75
C CYS A 259 4.85 -3.11 -33.53
N ARG A 260 6.07 -2.58 -33.35
CA ARG A 260 6.44 -1.73 -32.20
C ARG A 260 5.54 -0.50 -32.02
N ASN A 261 5.01 0.06 -33.10
CA ASN A 261 4.13 1.23 -33.04
C ASN A 261 2.76 0.85 -32.44
N CYS A 262 2.17 -0.26 -32.88
CA CYS A 262 0.95 -0.81 -32.31
C CYS A 262 1.15 -1.24 -30.85
N GLU A 263 2.32 -1.79 -30.51
CA GLU A 263 2.68 -2.15 -29.14
C GLU A 263 2.77 -0.91 -28.24
N GLY A 264 3.49 0.12 -28.67
CA GLY A 264 3.60 1.39 -27.94
C GLY A 264 2.25 2.04 -27.69
N TRP A 265 1.41 2.14 -28.72
CA TRP A 265 0.04 2.66 -28.60
C TRP A 265 -0.78 1.84 -27.59
N LEU A 266 -0.69 0.52 -27.63
CA LEU A 266 -1.42 -0.38 -26.72
C LEU A 266 -1.00 -0.18 -25.26
N HIS A 267 0.30 0.02 -25.02
CA HIS A 267 0.83 0.33 -23.69
C HIS A 267 0.31 1.67 -23.16
N GLU A 268 0.31 2.70 -24.00
CA GLU A 268 -0.19 4.05 -23.65
C GLU A 268 -1.69 4.03 -23.37
N GLU A 269 -2.50 3.48 -24.25
CA GLU A 269 -3.95 3.41 -24.06
C GLU A 269 -4.32 2.58 -22.82
N TYR A 270 -3.59 1.49 -22.56
CA TYR A 270 -3.81 0.74 -21.31
C TYR A 270 -3.43 1.53 -20.07
N ALA A 271 -2.34 2.30 -20.09
CA ALA A 271 -1.97 3.19 -19.00
C ALA A 271 -3.08 4.23 -18.76
N ASP A 272 -3.62 4.84 -19.82
CA ASP A 272 -4.70 5.82 -19.71
C ASP A 272 -5.99 5.23 -19.15
N ILE A 273 -6.36 4.02 -19.59
CA ILE A 273 -7.50 3.30 -19.01
C ILE A 273 -7.31 3.07 -17.51
N ARG A 274 -6.11 2.62 -17.10
CA ARG A 274 -5.80 2.40 -15.67
C ARG A 274 -5.80 3.70 -14.88
N GLN A 275 -5.28 4.79 -15.44
CA GLN A 275 -5.32 6.11 -14.81
C GLN A 275 -6.76 6.56 -14.55
N ARG A 276 -7.67 6.35 -15.52
CA ARG A 276 -9.10 6.62 -15.35
C ARG A 276 -9.70 5.80 -14.22
N VAL A 277 -9.46 4.48 -14.19
CA VAL A 277 -9.95 3.61 -13.11
C VAL A 277 -9.39 4.04 -11.75
N ARG A 278 -8.11 4.38 -11.68
CA ARG A 278 -7.45 4.83 -10.45
C ARG A 278 -8.11 6.10 -9.90
N ASN A 279 -8.38 7.09 -10.76
CA ASN A 279 -9.04 8.33 -10.37
C ASN A 279 -10.47 8.09 -9.88
N GLU A 280 -11.13 7.08 -10.41
CA GLU A 280 -12.52 6.71 -10.09
C GLU A 280 -12.63 5.59 -9.06
N LEU A 281 -11.54 5.20 -8.39
CA LEU A 281 -11.55 4.02 -7.52
C LEU A 281 -12.58 4.11 -6.38
N HIS A 282 -12.82 5.32 -5.88
CA HIS A 282 -13.86 5.64 -4.89
C HIS A 282 -15.30 5.32 -5.37
N LYS A 283 -15.54 5.26 -6.70
CA LYS A 283 -16.83 4.83 -7.27
C LYS A 283 -17.03 3.32 -7.15
N TYR A 284 -15.94 2.56 -7.04
CA TYR A 284 -15.97 1.11 -6.90
C TYR A 284 -15.92 0.69 -5.44
N ILE A 285 -15.14 1.40 -4.62
CA ILE A 285 -14.90 1.07 -3.22
C ILE A 285 -15.44 2.22 -2.36
N VAL A 286 -16.52 1.95 -1.64
CA VAL A 286 -17.08 2.85 -0.64
C VAL A 286 -16.56 2.43 0.72
N VAL A 287 -15.87 3.34 1.41
CA VAL A 287 -15.31 3.09 2.74
C VAL A 287 -16.44 3.11 3.78
N PRO A 288 -16.54 2.11 4.67
CA PRO A 288 -17.49 2.13 5.78
C PRO A 288 -17.20 3.30 6.74
N PRO A 289 -18.19 3.81 7.48
CA PRO A 289 -17.96 4.78 8.55
C PRO A 289 -17.02 4.19 9.62
N TYR A 290 -16.23 5.06 10.25
CA TYR A 290 -15.20 4.71 11.23
C TYR A 290 -15.76 4.39 12.61
#